data_AF-A0A224A0I5-F1
#
_entry.id   AF-A0A224A0I5-F1
#
_cell.length_a   1.000
_cell.length_b   1.000
_cell.length_c   1.000
_cell.angle_alpha   90.00
_cell.angle_beta   90.00
_cell.angle_gamma   90.00
#
_symmetry.space_group_name_H-M   'P 1'
#
loop_
_entity.id
_entity.type
_entity.pdbx_description
1 polymer ?
#
loop_
_entity_poly.entity_id
_entity_poly.type
_entity_poly.pdbx_seq_one_letter_code
_entity_poly.pdbx_strand_id
1 'polypeptide(L)'
;MFFSWTLSMLLFVLALRLSMIKKHYINVLIVLKAQMVLALIFTLDLVILLNNTLTGFLTILTFVVCEAALGLSLLFSYIKSNGSDMINQETINAM
;
A
#
# COMPACT_ATOMS: atom_id res chain seq x y z
N MET A 1 2.78 -20.96 -11.50
CA MET A 1 2.83 -21.60 -10.17
C MET A 1 4.02 -21.11 -9.34
N PHE A 2 5.28 -21.28 -9.76
CA PHE A 2 6.42 -20.74 -9.00
C PHE A 2 6.36 -19.21 -8.86
N PHE A 3 6.03 -18.50 -9.94
CA PHE A 3 5.90 -17.04 -9.96
C PHE A 3 4.81 -16.50 -9.02
N SER A 4 3.61 -17.07 -9.02
CA SER A 4 2.54 -16.67 -8.09
C SER A 4 2.92 -16.91 -6.63
N TRP A 5 3.70 -17.97 -6.37
CA TRP A 5 4.14 -18.28 -5.01
C TRP A 5 5.20 -17.31 -4.50
N THR A 6 6.16 -16.91 -5.35
CA THR A 6 7.13 -15.87 -4.98
C THR A 6 6.47 -14.50 -4.76
N LEU A 7 5.48 -14.14 -5.58
CA LEU A 7 4.67 -12.94 -5.39
C LEU A 7 3.91 -12.93 -4.06
N SER A 8 3.29 -14.05 -3.69
CA SER A 8 2.57 -14.19 -2.43
C SER A 8 3.50 -14.02 -1.21
N MET A 9 4.69 -14.63 -1.25
CA MET A 9 5.69 -14.48 -0.20
C MET A 9 6.17 -13.01 -0.08
N LEU A 10 6.37 -12.34 -1.21
CA LEU A 10 6.78 -10.94 -1.24
C LEU A 10 5.70 -10.02 -0.62
N LEU A 11 4.42 -10.26 -0.93
CA LEU A 11 3.30 -9.53 -0.34
C LEU A 11 3.27 -9.67 1.18
N PHE A 12 3.49 -10.87 1.70
CA PHE A 12 3.55 -11.11 3.14
C PHE A 12 4.71 -10.38 3.81
N VAL A 13 5.90 -10.40 3.21
CA VAL A 13 7.07 -9.68 3.73
C VAL A 13 6.83 -8.16 3.75
N LEU A 14 6.18 -7.61 2.73
CA LEU A 14 5.83 -6.19 2.69
C LEU A 14 4.80 -5.80 3.75
N ALA A 15 3.82 -6.65 4.02
CA ALA A 15 2.86 -6.44 5.10
C ALA A 15 3.54 -6.43 6.48
N LEU A 16 4.52 -7.32 6.71
CA LEU A 16 5.35 -7.29 7.92
C LEU A 16 6.18 -6.00 8.00
N ARG A 17 6.77 -5.56 6.87
CA ARG A 17 7.52 -4.30 6.80
C ARG A 17 6.67 -3.09 7.11
N LEU A 18 5.40 -3.07 6.68
CA LEU A 18 4.47 -1.98 6.97
C LEU A 18 4.32 -1.77 8.48
N SER A 19 4.22 -2.86 9.24
CA SER A 19 4.07 -2.82 10.71
C SER A 19 5.33 -2.33 11.44
N MET A 20 6.49 -2.41 10.80
CA MET A 20 7.78 -2.01 11.40
C MET A 20 8.12 -0.52 11.20
N ILE A 21 7.39 0.18 10.32
CA ILE A 21 7.66 1.59 10.02
C ILE A 21 6.89 2.48 11.00
N LYS A 22 7.62 3.19 11.87
CA LYS A 22 7.02 4.05 12.90
C LYS A 22 7.41 5.53 12.84
N LYS A 23 8.34 5.92 11.95
CA LYS A 23 8.94 7.27 11.99
C LYS A 23 8.33 8.30 11.04
N HIS A 24 8.16 7.93 9.77
CA HIS A 24 7.72 8.85 8.72
C HIS A 24 6.49 8.33 8.02
N TYR A 25 5.46 9.18 7.92
CA TYR A 25 4.20 8.86 7.25
C TYR A 25 4.44 8.59 5.76
N ILE A 26 5.36 9.33 5.14
CA ILE A 26 5.80 9.09 3.75
C ILE A 26 6.33 7.67 3.56
N ASN A 27 7.12 7.14 4.50
CA ASN A 27 7.70 5.81 4.36
C ASN A 27 6.65 4.70 4.48
N VAL A 28 5.64 4.90 5.32
CA VAL A 28 4.46 4.01 5.39
C VAL A 28 3.72 4.03 4.06
N LEU A 29 3.50 5.23 3.48
CA LEU A 29 2.78 5.38 2.22
C LEU A 29 3.51 4.74 1.03
N ILE A 30 4.85 4.81 0.99
CA ILE A 30 5.66 4.16 -0.06
C ILE A 30 5.52 2.63 0.00
N VAL A 31 5.56 2.04 1.21
CA VAL A 31 5.38 0.58 1.35
C VAL A 31 3.96 0.15 1.00
N LEU A 32 2.96 0.93 1.37
CA LEU A 32 1.57 0.68 0.97
C LEU A 32 1.39 0.68 -0.55
N LYS A 33 1.98 1.67 -1.25
CA LYS A 33 1.96 1.74 -2.72
C LYS A 33 2.67 0.55 -3.37
N ALA A 34 3.80 0.12 -2.81
CA ALA A 34 4.50 -1.07 -3.31
C ALA A 34 3.63 -2.33 -3.17
N GLN A 35 2.95 -2.50 -2.03
CA GLN A 35 2.04 -3.63 -1.79
C GLN A 35 0.86 -3.63 -2.77
N MET A 36 0.30 -2.45 -3.08
CA MET A 36 -0.79 -2.29 -4.04
C MET A 36 -0.42 -2.72 -5.47
N VAL A 37 0.74 -2.27 -5.95
CA VAL A 37 1.22 -2.65 -7.30
C VAL A 37 1.46 -4.15 -7.38
N LEU A 38 2.01 -4.76 -6.34
CA LEU A 38 2.24 -6.21 -6.29
C LEU A 38 0.93 -7.01 -6.22
N ALA A 39 -0.06 -6.52 -5.48
CA ALA A 39 -1.39 -7.12 -5.47
C ALA A 39 -2.03 -7.06 -6.86
N LEU A 40 -1.85 -5.96 -7.60
CA LEU A 40 -2.34 -5.83 -8.97
C LEU A 40 -1.69 -6.87 -9.91
N ILE A 41 -0.37 -7.01 -9.86
CA ILE A 41 0.37 -8.00 -10.67
C ILE A 41 -0.08 -9.43 -10.31
N PHE A 42 -0.28 -9.72 -9.03
CA PHE A 42 -0.79 -11.01 -8.57
C PHE A 42 -2.20 -11.30 -9.12
N THR A 43 -3.10 -10.32 -9.11
CA THR A 43 -4.45 -10.51 -9.67
C THR A 43 -4.45 -10.67 -11.18
N LEU A 44 -3.52 -10.03 -11.89
CA LEU A 44 -3.35 -10.21 -13.33
C LEU A 44 -2.86 -11.63 -13.67
N ASP A 45 -1.89 -12.15 -12.92
CA ASP A 45 -1.41 -13.54 -13.06
C ASP A 45 -2.54 -14.56 -12.81
N LEU A 46 -3.39 -14.32 -11.81
CA LEU A 46 -4.57 -15.15 -11.55
C LEU A 46 -5.58 -15.10 -12.69
N VAL A 47 -5.89 -13.93 -13.24
CA VAL A 47 -6.85 -13.79 -14.35
C VAL A 47 -6.37 -14.55 -15.59
N ILE A 48 -5.07 -14.49 -15.88
CA ILE A 48 -4.45 -15.26 -16.98
C ILE A 48 -4.56 -16.78 -16.70
N LEU A 49 -4.29 -17.23 -15.47
CA LEU A 49 -4.36 -18.64 -15.10
C LEU A 49 -5.79 -19.21 -15.19
N LEU A 50 -6.78 -18.43 -14.75
CA LEU A 50 -8.19 -18.82 -14.71
C LEU A 50 -8.91 -18.61 -16.06
N ASN A 51 -8.24 -18.11 -17.09
CA ASN A 51 -8.84 -17.71 -18.38
C ASN A 51 -10.12 -16.87 -18.19
N ASN A 52 -10.13 -16.01 -17.16
CA ASN A 52 -11.32 -15.23 -16.83
C ASN A 52 -11.36 -13.93 -17.63
N THR A 53 -12.54 -13.33 -17.70
CA THR A 53 -12.73 -12.02 -18.31
C THR A 53 -12.01 -10.92 -17.51
N LEU A 54 -11.49 -9.92 -18.24
CA LEU A 54 -10.76 -8.77 -17.70
C LEU A 54 -11.57 -7.87 -16.76
N THR A 55 -12.89 -8.08 -16.65
CA THR A 55 -13.79 -7.26 -15.83
C THR A 55 -13.42 -7.29 -14.35
N GLY A 56 -13.10 -8.48 -13.80
CA GLY A 56 -12.68 -8.63 -12.40
C GLY A 56 -11.34 -7.93 -12.10
N PHE A 57 -10.43 -7.92 -13.07
CA PHE A 57 -9.17 -7.16 -12.95
C PHE A 57 -9.44 -5.65 -12.90
N LEU A 58 -10.29 -5.15 -13.80
CA LEU A 58 -10.64 -3.73 -13.85
C LEU A 58 -11.32 -3.24 -12.57
N THR A 59 -12.18 -4.05 -11.96
CA THR A 59 -12.79 -3.69 -10.67
C THR A 59 -11.73 -3.54 -9.58
N ILE A 60 -10.79 -4.49 -9.48
CA ILE A 60 -9.72 -4.42 -8.48
C ILE A 60 -8.79 -3.23 -8.73
N LEU A 61 -8.46 -2.96 -10.00
CA LEU A 61 -7.67 -1.79 -10.40
C LEU A 61 -8.30 -0.48 -9.90
N THR A 62 -9.63 -0.31 -10.07
CA THR A 62 -10.31 0.92 -9.61
C THR A 62 -10.24 1.09 -8.10
N PHE A 63 -10.48 0.03 -7.31
CA PHE A 63 -10.35 0.09 -5.84
C PHE A 63 -8.93 0.45 -5.41
N VAL A 64 -7.91 -0.14 -6.04
CA VAL A 64 -6.50 0.15 -5.74
C VAL A 64 -6.16 1.63 -6.00
N VAL A 65 -6.64 2.20 -7.11
CA VAL A 65 -6.41 3.62 -7.43
C VAL A 65 -7.14 4.54 -6.44
N CYS A 66 -8.37 4.22 -6.07
CA CYS A 66 -9.14 4.99 -5.08
C CYS A 66 -8.47 5.01 -3.70
N GLU A 67 -8.04 3.87 -3.20
CA GLU A 67 -7.31 3.76 -1.92
C GLU A 67 -5.99 4.56 -1.96
N ALA A 68 -5.28 4.55 -3.09
CA ALA A 68 -4.05 5.33 -3.24
C ALA A 68 -4.30 6.85 -3.22
N ALA A 69 -5.42 7.31 -3.80
CA ALA A 69 -5.84 8.71 -3.76
C ALA A 69 -6.25 9.15 -2.36
N LEU A 70 -6.99 8.31 -1.62
CA LEU A 70 -7.36 8.55 -0.23
C LEU A 70 -6.14 8.58 0.70
N GLY A 71 -5.18 7.67 0.52
CA GLY A 71 -3.94 7.67 1.32
C GLY A 71 -3.10 8.94 1.12
N LEU A 72 -3.04 9.47 -0.11
CA LEU A 72 -2.30 10.70 -0.41
C LEU A 72 -3.01 11.95 0.14
N SER A 73 -4.34 12.01 0.06
CA SER A 73 -5.11 13.15 0.59
C SER A 73 -5.00 13.23 2.12
N LEU A 74 -5.00 12.09 2.81
CA LEU A 74 -4.73 12.00 4.25
C LEU A 74 -3.34 12.53 4.59
N LEU A 75 -2.30 12.09 3.86
CA LEU A 75 -0.93 12.58 4.07
C LEU A 75 -0.85 14.10 3.89
N PHE A 76 -1.48 14.64 2.84
CA PHE A 76 -1.47 16.08 2.58
C PHE A 76 -2.18 16.87 3.68
N SER A 77 -3.30 16.35 4.19
CA SER A 77 -4.00 16.96 5.34
C SER A 77 -3.16 16.91 6.62
N TYR A 78 -2.45 15.81 6.86
CA TYR A 78 -1.57 15.65 8.04
C TYR A 78 -0.38 16.61 8.02
N ILE A 79 0.29 16.75 6.87
CA ILE A 79 1.39 17.71 6.69
C ILE A 79 0.87 19.14 6.90
N LYS A 80 -0.34 19.45 6.41
CA LYS A 80 -0.96 20.77 6.58
C LYS A 80 -1.33 21.07 8.04
N SER A 81 -1.73 20.07 8.84
CA SER A 81 -2.09 20.28 10.25
C SER A 81 -0.88 20.32 11.19
N ASN A 82 0.11 19.46 10.99
CA ASN A 82 1.21 19.27 11.94
C ASN A 82 2.52 19.94 11.51
N GLY A 83 2.61 20.46 10.28
CA GLY A 83 3.79 21.16 9.75
C GLY A 83 5.05 20.28 9.62
N SER A 84 4.95 19.00 9.97
CA SER A 84 6.05 18.04 10.12
C SER A 84 5.56 16.63 9.76
N ASP A 85 6.40 15.89 9.03
CA ASP A 85 6.14 14.51 8.56
C ASP A 85 6.48 13.43 9.61
N MET A 86 6.64 13.84 10.88
CA MET A 86 6.92 12.91 11.98
C MET A 86 5.62 12.36 12.58
N ILE A 87 5.53 11.03 12.70
CA ILE A 87 4.41 10.33 13.34
C ILE A 87 4.41 10.56 14.87
N ASN A 88 5.58 10.81 15.46
CA ASN A 88 5.77 10.95 16.92
C ASN A 88 6.02 12.41 17.37
N GLN A 89 5.25 13.38 16.88
CA GLN A 89 5.40 14.76 17.40
C GLN A 89 4.74 14.94 18.78
N GLU A 90 3.83 14.04 19.17
CA GLU A 90 3.07 14.17 20.43
C GLU A 90 3.90 13.89 21.70
N THR A 91 5.08 13.26 21.61
CA THR A 91 5.85 12.92 22.82
C THR A 91 6.79 14.02 23.31
N ILE A 92 7.00 15.12 22.56
CA ILE A 92 7.93 16.19 22.97
C ILE A 92 7.23 17.32 23.74
N ASN A 93 5.92 17.53 23.57
CA ASN A 93 5.19 18.58 24.30
C ASN A 93 4.65 18.14 25.67
N ALA A 94 4.92 16.89 26.10
CA ALA A 94 4.50 16.34 27.38
C ALA A 94 5.68 15.99 28.32
N MET A 95 6.88 16.45 28.01
CA MET A 95 8.09 16.36 28.84
C MET A 95 8.70 17.74 29.02
#